data_AF-A0A0R2I2E0-F1
#
_entry.id   AF-A0A0R2I2E0-F1
#
_cell.length_a   1.000
_cell.length_b   1.000
_cell.length_c   1.000
_cell.angle_alpha   90.00
_cell.angle_beta   90.00
_cell.angle_gamma   90.00
#
_symmetry.space_group_name_H-M   'P 1'
#
loop_
_entity.id
_entity.type
_entity.pdbx_description
1 polymer ?
#
loop_
_entity_poly.entity_id
_entity_poly.type
_entity_poly.pdbx_seq_one_letter_code
_entity_poly.pdbx_strand_id
1 'polypeptide(L)' 'MDVMTMLKPKEMAERLGVTVRTLQKWDNNGTFKAHRTPTNRRYYTEEQYLQYIGKDNSNQSKRKVIAYARVSTNGQKDD' A
#
# COMPACT_ATOMS: atom_id res chain seq x y z
N MET A 1 -10.37 13.33 21.67
CA MET A 1 -10.64 13.71 20.26
C MET A 1 -9.79 12.78 19.42
N ASP A 2 -10.37 11.67 18.98
CA ASP A 2 -9.70 10.77 18.03
C ASP A 2 -9.56 11.53 16.71
N VAL A 3 -8.37 12.05 16.47
CA VAL A 3 -8.06 12.74 15.23
C VAL A 3 -7.97 11.68 14.14
N MET A 4 -9.07 11.44 13.43
CA MET A 4 -9.05 10.80 12.11
C MET A 4 -8.23 11.69 11.17
N THR A 5 -6.90 11.60 11.29
CA THR A 5 -5.97 12.34 10.44
C THR A 5 -6.06 11.73 9.05
N MET A 6 -6.64 12.51 8.14
CA MET A 6 -6.75 12.16 6.74
C MET A 6 -5.37 12.31 6.08
N LEU A 7 -4.80 11.19 5.66
CA LEU A 7 -3.49 11.11 5.04
C LEU A 7 -3.64 11.10 3.52
N LYS A 8 -2.80 11.88 2.84
CA LYS A 8 -2.66 11.76 1.39
C LYS A 8 -1.97 10.45 1.04
N PRO A 9 -2.17 9.91 -0.18
CA PRO A 9 -1.48 8.70 -0.64
C PRO A 9 0.04 8.79 -0.53
N LYS A 10 0.61 9.99 -0.67
CA LYS A 10 2.05 10.23 -0.50
C LYS A 10 2.50 10.00 0.94
N GLU A 11 1.88 10.69 1.90
CA GLU A 11 2.21 10.57 3.32
C GLU A 11 2.01 9.13 3.81
N MET A 12 0.95 8.48 3.35
CA MET A 12 0.68 7.09 3.71
C MET A 12 1.77 6.15 3.17
N ALA A 13 2.23 6.37 1.94
CA ALA A 13 3.30 5.60 1.33
C ALA A 13 4.64 5.80 2.07
N GLU A 14 4.94 7.04 2.49
CA GLU A 14 6.12 7.37 3.29
C GLU A 14 6.10 6.65 4.65
N ARG A 15 4.96 6.63 5.35
CA ARG A 15 4.81 5.89 6.62
C ARG A 15 4.98 4.38 6.46
N LEU A 16 4.46 3.82 5.37
CA LEU A 16 4.56 2.39 5.07
C LEU A 16 5.92 1.99 4.46
N GLY A 17 6.80 2.95 4.15
CA GLY A 17 8.07 2.68 3.48
C GLY A 17 7.92 2.14 2.05
N VAL A 18 6.81 2.44 1.38
CA VAL A 18 6.53 2.00 0.00
C VAL A 18 6.38 3.18 -0.95
N THR A 19 6.38 2.92 -2.26
CA THR A 19 6.06 3.97 -3.23
C THR A 19 4.55 4.20 -3.33
N VAL A 20 4.15 5.42 -3.71
CA VAL A 20 2.74 5.74 -3.99
C VAL A 20 2.15 4.81 -5.06
N ARG A 21 2.94 4.41 -6.05
CA ARG A 21 2.53 3.48 -7.11
C ARG A 21 2.24 2.08 -6.56
N THR A 22 3.03 1.61 -5.59
CA THR A 22 2.76 0.37 -4.87
C THR A 22 1.45 0.46 -4.10
N LEU A 23 1.22 1.57 -3.40
CA LEU A 23 -0.01 1.81 -2.65
C LEU A 23 -1.26 1.83 -3.57
N GLN A 24 -1.13 2.43 -4.77
CA GLN A 24 -2.18 2.39 -5.80
C GLN A 24 -2.43 0.98 -6.34
N LYS A 25 -1.39 0.16 -6.52
CA LYS A 25 -1.56 -1.25 -6.91
C LYS A 25 -2.29 -2.04 -5.82
N TRP A 26 -1.99 -1.79 -4.54
CA TRP A 26 -2.68 -2.44 -3.43
C TRP A 26 -4.15 -2.04 -3.34
N ASP A 27 -4.49 -0.79 -3.65
CA ASP A 27 -5.87 -0.32 -3.79
C ASP A 27 -6.60 -1.06 -4.92
N ASN A 28 -5.98 -1.18 -6.10
CA ASN A 28 -6.55 -1.93 -7.23
C ASN A 28 -6.70 -3.43 -6.95
N ASN A 29 -5.75 -4.03 -6.22
CA ASN A 29 -5.76 -5.45 -5.86
C ASN A 29 -6.64 -5.76 -4.64
N GLY A 30 -7.19 -4.74 -3.97
CA GLY A 30 -7.98 -4.90 -2.74
C GLY A 30 -7.18 -5.29 -1.50
N THR A 31 -5.84 -5.31 -1.57
CA THR A 31 -4.95 -5.63 -0.43
C THR A 31 -4.94 -4.50 0.60
N PHE A 32 -4.99 -3.24 0.17
CA PHE A 32 -5.04 -2.07 1.02
C PHE A 32 -5.93 -1.00 0.37
N LYS A 33 -7.23 -1.06 0.67
CA LYS A 33 -8.27 -0.30 -0.03
C LYS A 33 -8.28 1.17 0.41
N ALA A 34 -8.16 2.10 -0.53
CA ALA A 34 -8.22 3.52 -0.20
C ALA A 34 -9.67 3.96 0.10
N HIS A 35 -9.82 4.93 1.00
CA HIS A 35 -11.09 5.65 1.11
C HIS A 35 -11.22 6.66 -0.03
N ARG A 36 -12.46 6.92 -0.45
CA ARG A 36 -12.78 7.79 -1.58
C ARG A 36 -13.67 8.93 -1.11
N THR A 37 -13.27 10.14 -1.44
CA THR A 37 -14.13 11.32 -1.28
C THR A 37 -15.29 11.26 -2.30
N PRO A 38 -16.37 12.04 -2.12
CA PRO A 38 -17.43 12.17 -3.13
C PRO A 38 -16.89 12.63 -4.50
N THR A 39 -15.75 13.33 -4.53
CA THR A 39 -15.03 13.72 -5.76
C THR A 39 -14.06 12.61 -6.26
N ASN A 40 -14.20 11.37 -5.78
CA ASN A 40 -13.40 10.20 -6.14
C ASN A 40 -11.88 10.30 -5.86
N ARG A 41 -11.45 11.23 -5.01
CA ARG A 41 -10.04 11.35 -4.59
C ARG A 41 -9.71 10.33 -3.51
N ARG A 42 -8.55 9.68 -3.64
CA ARG A 42 -8.01 8.70 -2.69
C ARG A 42 -7.48 9.39 -1.44
N TYR A 43 -7.85 8.86 -0.28
CA TYR A 43 -7.25 9.21 1.00
C TYR A 43 -7.17 7.98 1.90
N TYR A 44 -6.34 8.09 2.92
CA TYR A 44 -6.12 7.06 3.92
C TYR A 44 -6.31 7.66 5.31
N THR A 45 -6.47 6.81 6.31
CA THR A 45 -6.56 7.24 7.71
C THR A 45 -5.44 6.62 8.52
N GLU A 46 -5.03 7.31 9.57
CA GLU A 46 -4.01 6.77 10.48
C GLU A 46 -4.47 5.46 11.15
N GLU A 47 -5.75 5.34 11.47
CA GLU A 47 -6.31 4.10 12.00
C GLU A 47 -6.12 2.93 11.02
N GLN A 48 -6.26 3.17 9.72
CA GLN A 48 -6.04 2.14 8.70
C GLN A 48 -4.59 1.66 8.68
N TYR A 49 -3.64 2.56 8.90
CA TYR A 49 -2.23 2.22 9.06
C TYR A 49 -2.00 1.37 10.30
N LEU A 50 -2.47 1.82 11.46
CA LEU A 50 -2.33 1.12 12.73
C LEU A 50 -2.96 -0.28 12.68
N GLN A 51 -4.14 -0.41 12.07
CA GLN A 51 -4.80 -1.69 11.87
C GLN A 51 -3.99 -2.61 10.94
N TYR A 52 -3.33 -2.09 9.92
CA TYR A 52 -2.54 -2.88 8.98
C TYR A 52 -1.26 -3.41 9.62
N ILE A 53 -0.50 -2.56 10.31
CA ILE A 53 0.71 -2.98 11.04
C ILE A 53 0.36 -3.91 12.23
N GLY A 54 -0.78 -3.69 12.88
CA GLY A 54 -1.29 -4.57 13.95
C GLY A 54 -1.77 -5.93 13.44
N LYS A 55 -2.37 -5.97 12.23
CA LYS A 55 -2.77 -7.23 11.56
C LYS A 55 -1.60 -8.03 11.00
N ASP A 56 -0.48 -7.39 10.68
CA ASP A 56 0.70 -8.11 10.22
C ASP A 56 1.24 -9.06 11.30
N ASN A 57 1.25 -8.59 12.55
CA ASN A 57 1.69 -9.36 13.72
C ASN A 57 0.76 -10.55 14.08
N SER A 58 -0.55 -10.47 13.82
CA SER A 58 -1.52 -11.50 14.20
C SER A 58 -1.79 -12.57 13.12
N ASN A 59 -1.34 -12.35 11.89
CA ASN A 59 -1.61 -13.25 10.74
C ASN A 59 -0.32 -13.88 10.15
N GLN A 60 0.76 -13.96 10.93
CA GLN A 60 2.02 -14.59 10.50
C GLN A 60 1.85 -16.09 10.12
N SER A 61 0.79 -16.76 10.60
CA SER A 61 0.56 -18.18 10.34
C SER A 61 -0.04 -18.52 8.96
N LYS A 62 -0.37 -17.55 8.08
CA LYS A 62 -1.14 -17.84 6.84
C LYS A 62 -0.80 -17.04 5.58
N ARG A 63 0.42 -16.51 5.43
CA ARG A 63 0.80 -15.79 4.19
C ARG A 63 1.92 -16.49 3.43
N LYS A 64 1.62 -17.01 2.23
CA LYS A 64 2.63 -17.31 1.21
C LYS A 64 3.34 -16.00 0.88
N VAL A 65 4.63 -15.93 1.18
CA VAL A 65 5.49 -14.80 0.81
C VAL A 65 5.57 -14.76 -0.73
N ILE A 66 4.83 -13.84 -1.35
CA ILE A 66 5.04 -13.49 -2.75
C ILE A 66 6.11 -12.40 -2.74
N ALA A 67 7.37 -12.83 -2.72
CA ALA A 67 8.50 -11.94 -2.90
C ALA A 67 8.46 -11.34 -4.31
N TYR A 68 8.47 -10.01 -4.43
CA TYR A 68 8.68 -9.35 -5.71
C TYR A 68 10.18 -9.35 -6.03
N ALA A 69 10.64 -10.34 -6.79
CA ALA A 69 11.94 -10.23 -7.46
C ALA A 69 11.77 -9.26 -8.64
N ARG A 70 12.47 -8.12 -8.62
CA ARG A 70 12.54 -7.25 -9.80
C ARG A 70 13.26 -8.02 -10.90
N VAL A 71 12.60 -8.27 -12.04
CA VAL A 71 13.28 -8.72 -13.26
C VAL A 71 13.50 -7.49 -14.13
N SER A 72 14.75 -7.06 -14.22
CA SER A 72 15.16 -6.07 -15.21
C SER A 72 15.51 -6.87 -16.46
N THR A 73 14.56 -7.09 -17.36
CA THR A 73 14.90 -7.53 -18.72
C THR A 73 15.37 -6.31 -19.50
N ASN A 74 16.67 -6.02 -19.40
CA ASN A 74 17.36 -5.29 -20.46
C ASN A 74 17.39 -6.23 -21.67
N GLY A 75 16.43 -6.08 -22.58
CA GLY A 75 16.48 -6.74 -23.89
C GLY A 75 17.83 -6.44 -24.52
N GLN A 76 18.66 -7.47 -24.62
CA GLN A 76 19.96 -7.44 -25.28
C GLN A 76 19.79 -6.95 -26.71
N LYS A 77 20.76 -6.15 -27.17
CA LYS A 77 20.93 -5.77 -28.56
C LYS A 77 20.83 -7.02 -29.45
N ASP A 78 19.98 -6.93 -30.46
CA ASP A 78 20.12 -7.76 -31.65
C ASP A 78 21.31 -7.20 -32.46
N ASP A 79 22.09 -8.12 -33.02
CA ASP A 79 23.40 -7.99 -33.70
C ASP A 79 23.48 -6.84 -34.73
#